data_AF-A0A2E8DRR1-F1
#
_entry.id   AF-A0A2E8DRR1-F1
#
_cell.length_a   1.000
_cell.length_b   1.000
_cell.length_c   1.000
_cell.angle_alpha   90.00
_cell.angle_beta   90.00
_cell.angle_gamma   90.00
#
_symmetry.space_group_name_H-M   'P 1'
#
loop_
_entity.id
_entity.type
_entity.pdbx_description
1 polymer ?
#
loop_
_entity_poly.entity_id
_entity_poly.type
_entity_poly.pdbx_seq_one_letter_code
_entity_poly.pdbx_strand_id
1 'polypeptide(L)'
;MPEQENQNLIWIKGVVQKKQLAFIFDDCFSTNELTKLVEDCFAGFLEVNLAKVYEREFLIHWLVEKFFYSLSSFHLIAKKLSQKSDLLIQRIGYMNTEEIYYFCSCFRELSAQGIGGTTIWSLLIDKRQNIQKHGANLLKSCSYLDFVPNRFRNTNIHEEWTNKNNDRDQEQIDLVTDKLKDRLDELKVENDKIKHQNKQLKGQLEFSTQEYVHLEISDNSRKKELIAVEDYEAHISSIEFEKEQLRQKLTKQSLELRLIQNTKQKRDELDLELSTLEDLQSRSQKLFHRMISDFESSVDKLEWIHKGSNKTLRDIKDRLSSSVQNIDTNEEDTKTIAAGPMGYFDKDQPRVGVFVDVQNMFYAAKDRYASRLDYIKLLDLTVGPRHLVVAYAYIVQIPEIDQSSFLSLLEHNGYRIKTKDLRLRGDGSAKGDWDVGIAIDIVSMLDMLDVVILASGDGDFCPLVELIQQKNKRIEVIAFEHNTAMDLQRQVDKFYPVSSELLI
;
A
#
# COMPACT_ATOMS: atom_id res chain seq x y z
N MET A 1 -7.07 9.70 -27.80
CA MET A 1 -6.14 8.61 -27.42
C MET A 1 -5.58 9.00 -26.07
N PRO A 2 -5.60 8.12 -25.05
CA PRO A 2 -5.05 8.43 -23.74
C PRO A 2 -3.55 8.73 -23.85
N GLU A 3 -3.08 9.73 -23.10
CA GLU A 3 -1.73 10.29 -23.14
C GLU A 3 -0.62 9.22 -23.05
N GLN A 4 -0.86 8.16 -22.28
CA GLN A 4 0.03 7.00 -22.10
C GLN A 4 0.22 6.16 -23.38
N GLU A 5 -0.82 5.96 -24.18
CA GLU A 5 -0.72 5.20 -25.45
C GLU A 5 0.11 5.96 -26.47
N ASN A 6 0.00 7.29 -26.48
CA ASN A 6 0.75 8.14 -27.38
C ASN A 6 2.25 8.15 -27.04
N GLN A 7 2.58 8.19 -25.74
CA GLN A 7 3.97 8.09 -25.26
C GLN A 7 4.61 6.74 -25.61
N ASN A 8 3.86 5.63 -25.49
CA ASN A 8 4.38 4.31 -25.85
C ASN A 8 4.69 4.20 -27.35
N LEU A 9 3.80 4.68 -28.22
CA LEU A 9 4.03 4.68 -29.67
C LEU A 9 5.25 5.52 -30.07
N ILE A 10 5.47 6.67 -29.42
CA ILE A 10 6.65 7.51 -29.64
C ILE A 10 7.94 6.77 -29.21
N TRP A 11 7.90 6.05 -28.08
CA TRP A 11 9.01 5.20 -27.66
C TRP A 11 9.34 4.10 -28.67
N ILE A 12 8.32 3.38 -29.17
CA ILE A 12 8.49 2.34 -30.20
C ILE A 12 9.18 2.93 -31.44
N LYS A 13 8.73 4.11 -31.89
CA LYS A 13 9.34 4.82 -33.02
C LYS A 13 10.82 5.16 -32.78
N GLY A 14 11.24 5.40 -31.53
CA GLY A 14 12.63 5.65 -31.17
C GLY A 14 13.51 4.40 -31.07
N VAL A 15 12.92 3.23 -30.79
CA VAL A 15 13.65 1.98 -30.54
C VAL A 15 13.74 1.07 -31.78
N VAL A 16 12.72 1.10 -32.64
CA VAL A 16 12.65 0.26 -33.84
C VAL A 16 13.43 0.89 -35.00
N GLN A 17 14.27 0.10 -35.67
CA GLN A 17 14.96 0.53 -36.90
C GLN A 17 14.12 0.23 -38.14
N LYS A 18 14.35 0.97 -39.24
CA LYS A 18 13.63 0.79 -40.52
C LYS A 18 13.61 -0.67 -41.01
N LYS A 19 14.74 -1.37 -40.97
CA LYS A 19 14.84 -2.78 -41.41
C LYS A 19 14.00 -3.72 -40.53
N GLN A 20 13.95 -3.44 -39.24
CA GLN A 20 13.19 -4.23 -38.28
C GLN A 20 11.69 -4.00 -38.43
N LEU A 21 11.28 -2.76 -38.70
CA LEU A 21 9.90 -2.44 -39.02
C LEU A 21 9.47 -3.08 -40.35
N ALA A 22 10.37 -3.12 -41.35
CA ALA A 22 10.12 -3.81 -42.60
C ALA A 22 9.84 -5.31 -42.40
N PHE A 23 10.61 -5.97 -41.51
CA PHE A 23 10.32 -7.35 -41.09
C PHE A 23 8.92 -7.48 -40.48
N ILE A 24 8.53 -6.58 -39.57
CA ILE A 24 7.19 -6.61 -38.96
C ILE A 24 6.11 -6.49 -40.04
N PHE A 25 6.26 -5.59 -41.02
CA PHE A 25 5.28 -5.46 -42.10
C PHE A 25 5.20 -6.71 -42.99
N ASP A 26 6.35 -7.27 -43.34
CA ASP A 26 6.43 -8.45 -44.21
C ASP A 26 5.80 -9.68 -43.55
N ASP A 27 5.95 -9.82 -42.23
CA ASP A 27 5.37 -10.94 -41.50
C ASP A 27 3.89 -10.70 -41.15
N CYS A 28 3.51 -9.47 -40.79
CA CYS A 28 2.15 -9.15 -40.34
C CYS A 28 1.13 -9.07 -41.48
N PHE A 29 1.51 -8.67 -42.70
CA PHE A 29 0.55 -8.33 -43.74
C PHE A 29 0.80 -9.05 -45.06
N SER A 30 -0.28 -9.52 -45.68
CA SER A 30 -0.29 -9.94 -47.08
C SER A 30 -0.13 -8.75 -48.03
N THR A 31 0.29 -9.00 -49.27
CA THR A 31 0.44 -7.95 -50.30
C THR A 31 -0.83 -7.12 -50.48
N ASN A 32 -2.00 -7.75 -50.51
CA ASN A 32 -3.28 -7.05 -50.64
C ASN A 32 -3.59 -6.14 -49.44
N GLU A 33 -3.24 -6.58 -48.23
CA GLU A 33 -3.41 -5.77 -47.02
C GLU A 33 -2.43 -4.61 -46.98
N LEU A 34 -1.20 -4.80 -47.44
CA LEU A 34 -0.21 -3.73 -47.60
C LEU A 34 -0.71 -2.69 -48.61
N THR A 35 -1.24 -3.12 -49.77
CA THR A 35 -1.81 -2.19 -50.76
C THR A 35 -2.93 -1.37 -50.16
N LYS A 36 -3.88 -2.01 -49.47
CA LYS A 36 -4.99 -1.32 -48.83
C LYS A 36 -4.52 -0.36 -47.73
N LEU A 37 -3.49 -0.74 -46.97
CA LEU A 37 -2.90 0.13 -45.95
C LEU A 37 -2.24 1.36 -46.58
N VAL A 38 -1.56 1.19 -47.71
CA VAL A 38 -1.00 2.30 -48.49
C VAL A 38 -2.11 3.23 -48.97
N GLU A 39 -3.20 2.69 -49.55
CA GLU A 39 -4.38 3.46 -49.98
C GLU A 39 -5.01 4.24 -48.80
N ASP A 40 -5.19 3.59 -47.64
CA ASP A 40 -5.72 4.23 -46.43
C ASP A 40 -4.80 5.39 -45.97
N CYS A 41 -3.48 5.26 -46.11
CA CYS A 41 -2.51 6.33 -45.83
C CYS A 41 -2.53 7.47 -46.87
N PHE A 42 -3.06 7.23 -48.07
CA PHE A 42 -3.10 8.18 -49.19
C PHE A 42 -4.43 8.92 -49.34
N ALA A 43 -5.49 8.55 -48.62
CA ALA A 43 -6.84 9.11 -48.75
C ALA A 43 -6.81 10.66 -48.81
N GLY A 44 -6.83 11.19 -50.03
CA GLY A 44 -6.53 12.58 -50.34
C GLY A 44 -6.18 12.86 -51.80
N PHE A 45 -5.49 11.98 -52.54
CA PHE A 45 -5.19 12.20 -53.97
C PHE A 45 -4.98 10.87 -54.72
N LEU A 46 -5.74 10.70 -55.82
CA LEU A 46 -5.65 9.68 -56.88
C LEU A 46 -6.16 8.24 -56.58
N GLU A 47 -7.27 7.87 -57.27
CA GLU A 47 -7.64 6.48 -57.57
C GLU A 47 -6.65 5.89 -58.59
N VAL A 48 -5.50 5.40 -58.13
CA VAL A 48 -4.64 4.52 -58.93
C VAL A 48 -4.68 3.16 -58.27
N ASN A 49 -5.00 2.12 -59.06
CA ASN A 49 -5.03 0.74 -58.59
C ASN A 49 -3.59 0.25 -58.34
N LEU A 50 -3.08 0.49 -57.13
CA LEU A 50 -1.70 0.25 -56.72
C LEU A 50 -1.31 -1.24 -56.77
N ALA A 51 -2.28 -2.15 -56.65
CA ALA A 51 -2.07 -3.60 -56.65
C ALA A 51 -1.48 -4.16 -57.96
N LYS A 52 -1.61 -3.43 -59.08
CA LYS A 52 -1.04 -3.85 -60.38
C LYS A 52 0.33 -3.25 -60.69
N VAL A 53 0.78 -2.26 -59.92
CA VAL A 53 1.88 -1.36 -60.35
C VAL A 53 3.15 -1.54 -59.51
N TYR A 54 3.04 -2.00 -58.27
CA TYR A 54 4.17 -2.03 -57.33
C TYR A 54 4.41 -3.41 -56.73
N GLU A 55 5.69 -3.79 -56.66
CA GLU A 55 6.16 -5.00 -55.96
C GLU A 55 5.94 -4.88 -54.44
N ARG A 56 5.79 -6.02 -53.73
CA ARG A 56 5.48 -6.07 -52.29
C ARG A 56 6.51 -5.29 -51.46
N GLU A 57 7.77 -5.44 -51.81
CA GLU A 57 8.91 -4.81 -51.17
C GLU A 57 8.85 -3.28 -51.27
N PHE A 58 8.32 -2.76 -52.39
CA PHE A 58 8.10 -1.32 -52.56
C PHE A 58 7.02 -0.80 -51.61
N LEU A 59 5.91 -1.54 -51.45
CA LEU A 59 4.84 -1.17 -50.52
C LEU A 59 5.35 -1.14 -49.08
N ILE A 60 6.15 -2.15 -48.69
CA ILE A 60 6.78 -2.23 -47.36
C ILE A 60 7.73 -1.04 -47.16
N HIS A 61 8.62 -0.78 -48.12
CA HIS A 61 9.55 0.34 -48.03
C HIS A 61 8.81 1.68 -47.87
N TRP A 62 7.78 1.90 -48.68
CA TRP A 62 6.98 3.12 -48.60
C TRP A 62 6.29 3.27 -47.24
N LEU A 63 5.68 2.20 -46.71
CA LEU A 63 5.02 2.21 -45.40
C LEU A 63 6.00 2.48 -44.25
N VAL A 64 7.21 1.90 -44.32
CA VAL A 64 8.29 2.17 -43.36
C VAL A 64 8.67 3.65 -43.39
N GLU A 65 8.92 4.21 -44.57
CA GLU A 65 9.22 5.65 -44.69
C GLU A 65 8.08 6.52 -44.12
N LYS A 66 6.83 6.18 -44.41
CA LYS A 66 5.67 6.93 -43.89
C LYS A 66 5.49 6.80 -42.38
N PHE A 67 5.79 5.65 -41.79
CA PHE A 67 5.78 5.47 -40.35
C PHE A 67 6.78 6.41 -39.64
N PHE A 68 7.97 6.60 -40.21
CA PHE A 68 8.98 7.48 -39.61
C PHE A 68 8.76 8.96 -39.90
N TYR A 69 8.32 9.33 -41.11
CA TYR A 69 8.34 10.73 -41.56
C TYR A 69 6.96 11.38 -41.74
N SER A 70 5.85 10.68 -41.55
CA SER A 70 4.49 11.26 -41.64
C SER A 70 3.71 11.04 -40.35
N LEU A 71 3.36 12.12 -39.64
CA LEU A 71 2.61 12.04 -38.38
C LEU A 71 1.20 11.43 -38.58
N SER A 72 0.50 11.82 -39.65
CA SER A 72 -0.83 11.30 -39.99
C SER A 72 -0.78 9.81 -40.31
N SER A 73 0.23 9.37 -41.05
CA SER A 73 0.41 7.96 -41.43
C SER A 73 0.88 7.11 -40.26
N PHE A 74 1.74 7.67 -39.40
CA PHE A 74 2.27 7.00 -38.21
C PHE A 74 1.16 6.42 -37.32
N HIS A 75 0.18 7.25 -36.93
CA HIS A 75 -0.91 6.80 -36.06
C HIS A 75 -1.81 5.75 -36.74
N LEU A 76 -2.10 5.94 -38.03
CA LEU A 76 -2.91 5.00 -38.80
C LEU A 76 -2.23 3.64 -38.91
N ILE A 77 -0.95 3.63 -39.23
CA ILE A 77 -0.13 2.42 -39.36
C ILE A 77 -0.03 1.68 -38.02
N ALA A 78 0.28 2.39 -36.94
CA ALA A 78 0.36 1.81 -35.61
C ALA A 78 -0.99 1.18 -35.19
N LYS A 79 -2.10 1.86 -35.46
CA LYS A 79 -3.45 1.34 -35.21
C LYS A 79 -3.71 0.04 -35.99
N LYS A 80 -3.33 -0.01 -37.26
CA LYS A 80 -3.54 -1.18 -38.12
C LYS A 80 -2.67 -2.38 -37.70
N LEU A 81 -1.43 -2.15 -37.28
CA LEU A 81 -0.57 -3.17 -36.69
C LEU A 81 -1.15 -3.74 -35.39
N SER A 82 -1.70 -2.88 -34.52
CA SER A 82 -2.35 -3.32 -33.28
C SER A 82 -3.62 -4.11 -33.55
N GLN A 83 -4.44 -3.70 -34.53
CA GLN A 83 -5.63 -4.46 -34.95
C GLN A 83 -5.25 -5.84 -35.50
N LYS A 84 -4.18 -5.94 -36.28
CA LYS A 84 -3.69 -7.22 -36.81
C LYS A 84 -3.17 -8.15 -35.70
N SER A 85 -2.67 -7.57 -34.61
CA SER A 85 -2.06 -8.28 -33.49
C SER A 85 -2.99 -8.46 -32.28
N ASP A 86 -4.27 -8.07 -32.36
CA ASP A 86 -5.19 -7.95 -31.22
C ASP A 86 -5.30 -9.24 -30.38
N LEU A 87 -5.43 -10.39 -31.03
CA LEU A 87 -5.51 -11.69 -30.34
C LEU A 87 -4.24 -12.00 -29.53
N LEU A 88 -3.07 -11.68 -30.08
CA LEU A 88 -1.77 -11.89 -29.41
C LEU A 88 -1.53 -10.87 -28.30
N ILE A 89 -1.95 -9.61 -28.50
CA ILE A 89 -1.92 -8.56 -27.47
C ILE A 89 -2.75 -9.00 -26.26
N GLN A 90 -3.98 -9.48 -26.48
CA GLN A 90 -4.84 -9.98 -25.41
C GLN A 90 -4.20 -11.17 -24.70
N ARG A 91 -3.69 -12.14 -25.47
CA ARG A 91 -3.06 -13.35 -24.94
C ARG A 91 -1.83 -13.05 -24.07
N ILE A 92 -0.93 -12.18 -24.54
CA ILE A 92 0.24 -11.73 -23.78
C ILE A 92 -0.16 -10.93 -22.53
N GLY A 93 -1.27 -10.18 -22.61
CA GLY A 93 -1.83 -9.46 -21.46
C GLY A 93 -2.26 -10.36 -20.30
N TYR A 94 -2.67 -11.61 -20.57
CA TYR A 94 -3.04 -12.59 -19.54
C TYR A 94 -1.86 -13.43 -19.04
N MET A 95 -0.73 -13.46 -19.76
CA MET A 95 0.45 -14.24 -19.38
C MET A 95 1.30 -13.51 -18.34
N ASN A 96 1.89 -14.27 -17.43
CA ASN A 96 2.94 -13.75 -16.56
C ASN A 96 4.29 -13.61 -17.31
N THR A 97 5.26 -12.93 -16.71
CA THR A 97 6.55 -12.64 -17.34
C THR A 97 7.31 -13.91 -17.78
N GLU A 98 7.30 -14.96 -16.95
CA GLU A 98 7.99 -16.22 -17.23
C GLU A 98 7.32 -17.00 -18.37
N GLU A 99 5.99 -17.00 -18.41
CA GLU A 99 5.21 -17.57 -19.51
C GLU A 99 5.51 -16.85 -20.84
N ILE A 100 5.68 -15.53 -20.81
CA ILE A 100 6.03 -14.76 -22.00
C ILE A 100 7.44 -15.10 -22.47
N TYR A 101 8.42 -15.17 -21.57
CA TYR A 101 9.79 -15.55 -21.93
C TYR A 101 9.86 -16.98 -22.47
N TYR A 102 9.11 -17.90 -21.86
CA TYR A 102 8.98 -19.27 -22.37
C TYR A 102 8.32 -19.30 -23.75
N PHE A 103 7.20 -18.59 -23.93
CA PHE A 103 6.53 -18.45 -25.23
C PHE A 103 7.47 -17.87 -26.30
N CYS A 104 8.28 -16.88 -25.95
CA CYS A 104 9.26 -16.26 -26.85
C CYS A 104 10.54 -17.09 -27.05
N SER A 105 10.79 -18.13 -26.24
CA SER A 105 11.98 -18.98 -26.39
C SER A 105 11.99 -19.74 -27.73
N CYS A 106 10.81 -20.00 -28.30
CA CYS A 106 10.60 -20.60 -29.62
C CYS A 106 10.33 -19.56 -30.71
N PHE A 107 10.92 -18.36 -30.61
CA PHE A 107 10.64 -17.26 -31.53
C PHE A 107 10.94 -17.60 -33.01
N ARG A 108 11.93 -18.46 -33.29
CA ARG A 108 12.24 -18.87 -34.67
C ARG A 108 11.10 -19.67 -35.29
N GLU A 109 10.48 -20.56 -34.51
CA GLU A 109 9.34 -21.35 -34.93
C GLU A 109 8.09 -20.49 -35.12
N LEU A 110 7.88 -19.50 -34.25
CA LEU A 110 6.81 -18.50 -34.37
C LEU A 110 6.97 -17.67 -35.66
N SER A 111 8.19 -17.21 -35.94
CA SER A 111 8.51 -16.47 -37.16
C SER A 111 8.28 -17.32 -38.42
N ALA A 112 8.69 -18.59 -38.42
CA ALA A 112 8.45 -19.51 -39.54
C ALA A 112 6.95 -19.77 -39.83
N GLN A 113 6.08 -19.54 -38.84
CA GLN A 113 4.62 -19.67 -38.96
C GLN A 113 3.93 -18.35 -39.37
N GLY A 114 4.67 -17.27 -39.63
CA GLY A 114 4.09 -15.98 -40.01
C GLY A 114 3.43 -15.22 -38.84
N ILE A 115 3.84 -15.52 -37.61
CA ILE A 115 3.34 -14.85 -36.39
C ILE A 115 4.47 -14.15 -35.61
N GLY A 116 5.67 -14.06 -36.17
CA GLY A 116 6.81 -13.42 -35.53
C GLY A 116 6.64 -11.90 -35.38
N GLY A 117 6.18 -11.24 -36.44
CA GLY A 117 5.91 -9.80 -36.49
C GLY A 117 4.77 -9.39 -35.57
N THR A 118 3.68 -10.17 -35.53
CA THR A 118 2.54 -9.91 -34.61
C THR A 118 2.93 -10.16 -33.16
N THR A 119 3.74 -11.18 -32.89
CA THR A 119 4.32 -11.43 -31.56
C THR A 119 5.19 -10.26 -31.11
N ILE A 120 6.13 -9.82 -31.95
CA ILE A 120 7.00 -8.68 -31.66
C ILE A 120 6.19 -7.41 -31.41
N TRP A 121 5.23 -7.09 -32.28
CA TRP A 121 4.42 -5.89 -32.12
C TRP A 121 3.63 -5.92 -30.81
N SER A 122 3.11 -7.10 -30.44
CA SER A 122 2.40 -7.30 -29.18
C SER A 122 3.28 -7.09 -27.95
N LEU A 123 4.55 -7.50 -28.00
CA LEU A 123 5.52 -7.27 -26.92
C LEU A 123 5.92 -5.78 -26.82
N LEU A 124 6.07 -5.10 -27.96
CA LEU A 124 6.44 -3.69 -28.02
C LEU A 124 5.34 -2.78 -27.47
N ILE A 125 4.07 -3.13 -27.64
CA ILE A 125 2.93 -2.34 -27.17
C ILE A 125 2.49 -2.69 -25.74
N ASP A 126 3.07 -3.72 -25.13
CA ASP A 126 2.75 -4.14 -23.75
C ASP A 126 2.99 -3.02 -22.73
N LYS A 127 2.26 -3.01 -21.62
CA LYS A 127 2.39 -1.97 -20.57
C LYS A 127 3.63 -2.16 -19.68
N ARG A 128 4.20 -3.37 -19.66
CA ARG A 128 5.30 -3.75 -18.77
C ARG A 128 6.65 -3.50 -19.45
N GLN A 129 7.47 -2.62 -18.89
CA GLN A 129 8.75 -2.19 -19.51
C GLN A 129 9.75 -3.32 -19.74
N ASN A 130 9.79 -4.35 -18.88
CA ASN A 130 10.64 -5.53 -19.06
C ASN A 130 10.25 -6.34 -20.31
N ILE A 131 8.94 -6.47 -20.58
CA ILE A 131 8.42 -7.14 -21.77
C ILE A 131 8.72 -6.34 -23.03
N GLN A 132 8.54 -5.02 -22.99
CA GLN A 132 8.92 -4.12 -24.09
C GLN A 132 10.41 -4.24 -24.45
N LYS A 133 11.29 -4.21 -23.44
CA LYS A 133 12.75 -4.40 -23.62
C LYS A 133 13.07 -5.79 -24.20
N HIS A 134 12.35 -6.83 -23.77
CA HIS A 134 12.51 -8.18 -24.32
C HIS A 134 12.12 -8.22 -25.82
N GLY A 135 10.97 -7.65 -26.18
CA GLY A 135 10.54 -7.52 -27.58
C GLY A 135 11.56 -6.76 -28.44
N ALA A 136 12.08 -5.63 -27.95
CA ALA A 136 13.12 -4.86 -28.63
C ALA A 136 14.43 -5.65 -28.79
N ASN A 137 14.77 -6.54 -27.86
CA ASN A 137 15.94 -7.41 -27.98
C ASN A 137 15.72 -8.54 -29.00
N LEU A 138 14.54 -9.17 -29.04
CA LEU A 138 14.19 -10.14 -30.08
C LEU A 138 14.27 -9.52 -31.48
N LEU A 139 13.81 -8.27 -31.60
CA LEU A 139 13.86 -7.49 -32.82
C LEU A 139 15.29 -7.31 -33.38
N LYS A 140 16.33 -7.26 -32.53
CA LYS A 140 17.74 -7.17 -32.98
C LYS A 140 18.20 -8.40 -33.75
N SER A 141 17.58 -9.54 -33.51
CA SER A 141 17.86 -10.80 -34.22
C SER A 141 17.09 -10.92 -35.54
N CYS A 142 16.13 -10.03 -35.80
CA CYS A 142 15.33 -10.00 -37.01
C CYS A 142 16.00 -9.08 -38.04
N SER A 143 16.26 -9.61 -39.23
CA SER A 143 16.82 -8.84 -40.35
C SER A 143 15.90 -8.96 -41.56
N TYR A 144 15.73 -7.85 -42.27
CA TYR A 144 15.03 -7.79 -43.55
C TYR A 144 16.01 -7.30 -44.62
N LEU A 145 15.85 -7.77 -45.86
CA LEU A 145 16.75 -7.51 -46.99
C LEU A 145 17.03 -6.01 -47.19
N ASP A 146 18.28 -5.70 -47.56
CA ASP A 146 18.69 -4.33 -47.90
C ASP A 146 18.10 -3.90 -49.25
N PHE A 147 17.28 -2.85 -49.22
CA PHE A 147 16.65 -2.30 -50.41
C PHE A 147 17.61 -1.31 -51.11
N VAL A 148 17.96 -1.60 -52.38
CA VAL A 148 18.74 -0.69 -53.23
C VAL A 148 17.81 -0.06 -54.29
N PRO A 149 17.59 1.27 -54.29
CA PRO A 149 16.58 1.93 -55.14
C PRO A 149 16.80 1.90 -56.66
N ASN A 150 17.94 1.40 -57.16
CA ASN A 150 18.41 1.68 -58.52
C ASN A 150 18.03 0.66 -59.62
N ARG A 151 17.09 -0.27 -59.38
CA ARG A 151 16.82 -1.34 -60.37
C ARG A 151 15.71 -1.03 -61.38
N PHE A 152 15.15 0.18 -61.39
CA PHE A 152 14.00 0.53 -62.23
C PHE A 152 14.28 1.72 -63.17
N ARG A 153 15.17 1.52 -64.13
CA ARG A 153 15.25 2.31 -65.37
C ARG A 153 15.55 1.37 -66.52
N ASN A 154 14.51 0.87 -67.19
CA ASN A 154 14.54 0.58 -68.63
C ASN A 154 13.18 0.06 -69.09
N THR A 155 12.38 0.98 -69.62
CA THR A 155 11.43 0.67 -70.69
C THR A 155 11.61 1.74 -71.75
N ASN A 156 12.58 1.50 -72.65
CA ASN A 156 12.73 2.24 -73.91
C ASN A 156 11.53 1.92 -74.79
N ILE A 157 10.68 2.91 -75.03
CA ILE A 157 9.79 2.96 -76.20
C ILE A 157 10.31 4.13 -77.01
N HIS A 158 10.98 3.86 -78.13
CA HIS A 158 10.87 4.61 -79.38
C HIS A 158 11.74 3.94 -80.42
N GLU A 159 11.12 2.99 -81.14
CA GLU A 159 11.55 2.55 -82.46
C GLU A 159 10.77 3.32 -83.53
N GLU A 160 11.50 3.61 -84.59
CA GLU A 160 11.04 3.81 -85.97
C GLU A 160 10.12 5.00 -86.27
N TRP A 161 10.62 5.92 -87.11
CA TRP A 161 9.93 6.34 -88.34
C TRP A 161 10.98 6.84 -89.33
N THR A 162 11.18 6.07 -90.39
CA THR A 162 12.02 6.39 -91.55
C THR A 162 11.16 7.00 -92.68
N ASN A 163 11.62 8.15 -93.18
CA ASN A 163 11.45 8.74 -94.51
C ASN A 163 10.22 8.38 -95.38
N LYS A 164 9.37 9.41 -95.62
CA LYS A 164 8.81 9.74 -96.95
C LYS A 164 8.69 11.27 -97.07
N ASN A 165 9.61 11.91 -97.78
CA ASN A 165 9.59 13.35 -98.03
C ASN A 165 8.77 13.66 -99.29
N ASN A 166 7.68 14.41 -99.13
CA ASN A 166 7.17 15.35 -100.13
C ASN A 166 7.58 16.76 -99.68
N ASP A 167 7.97 17.65 -100.60
CA ASP A 167 8.48 18.99 -100.27
C ASP A 167 7.50 19.89 -99.46
N ARG A 168 6.19 19.59 -99.46
CA ARG A 168 5.20 20.25 -98.58
C ARG A 168 5.18 19.71 -97.14
N ASP A 169 5.53 18.44 -96.95
CA ASP A 169 5.61 17.82 -95.62
C ASP A 169 6.91 18.27 -94.94
N GLN A 170 7.99 18.51 -95.71
CA GLN A 170 9.26 19.01 -95.20
C GLN A 170 9.14 20.41 -94.59
N GLU A 171 8.41 21.35 -95.22
CA GLU A 171 8.15 22.68 -94.62
C GLU A 171 7.33 22.61 -93.33
N GLN A 172 6.35 21.70 -93.23
CA GLN A 172 5.60 21.50 -91.99
C GLN A 172 6.46 20.85 -90.90
N ILE A 173 7.31 19.89 -91.28
CA ILE A 173 8.27 19.26 -90.38
C ILE A 173 9.28 20.29 -89.89
N ASP A 174 9.79 21.17 -90.75
CA ASP A 174 10.74 22.21 -90.39
C ASP A 174 10.10 23.23 -89.43
N LEU A 175 8.85 23.65 -89.69
CA LEU A 175 8.10 24.53 -88.78
C LEU A 175 7.84 23.90 -87.40
N VAL A 176 7.47 22.61 -87.36
CA VAL A 176 7.29 21.87 -86.10
C VAL A 176 8.63 21.68 -85.40
N THR A 177 9.69 21.40 -86.15
CA THR A 177 11.05 21.23 -85.62
C THR A 177 11.57 22.53 -85.00
N ASP A 178 11.31 23.69 -85.60
CA ASP A 178 11.70 24.97 -85.04
C ASP A 178 10.88 25.33 -83.78
N LYS A 179 9.56 25.06 -83.77
CA LYS A 179 8.77 25.18 -82.53
C LYS A 179 9.25 24.25 -81.41
N LEU A 180 9.68 23.04 -81.76
CA LEU A 180 10.24 22.10 -80.79
C LEU A 180 11.61 22.54 -80.28
N LYS A 181 12.45 23.16 -81.12
CA LYS A 181 13.72 23.76 -80.69
C LYS A 181 13.48 24.93 -79.73
N ASP A 182 12.55 25.83 -80.05
CA ASP A 182 12.17 26.94 -79.18
C ASP A 182 11.70 26.42 -77.81
N ARG A 183 10.83 25.41 -77.81
CA ARG A 183 10.35 24.78 -76.58
C ARG A 183 11.45 24.07 -75.81
N LEU A 184 12.40 23.43 -76.51
CA LEU A 184 13.55 22.79 -75.90
C LEU A 184 14.45 23.81 -75.21
N ASP A 185 14.65 24.98 -75.82
CA ASP A 185 15.47 26.04 -75.23
C ASP A 185 14.77 26.71 -74.04
N GLU A 186 13.44 26.90 -74.08
CA GLU A 186 12.66 27.29 -72.91
C GLU A 186 12.80 26.30 -71.75
N LEU A 187 12.67 25.00 -72.04
CA LEU A 187 12.79 23.94 -71.04
C LEU A 187 14.21 23.84 -70.47
N LYS A 188 15.26 24.11 -71.25
CA LYS A 188 16.64 24.19 -70.74
C LYS A 188 16.78 25.33 -69.73
N VAL A 189 16.25 26.51 -70.05
CA VAL A 189 16.28 27.67 -69.14
C VAL A 189 15.52 27.37 -67.85
N GLU A 190 14.36 26.73 -67.93
CA GLU A 190 13.58 26.32 -66.76
C GLU A 190 14.33 25.27 -65.91
N ASN A 191 14.94 24.28 -66.55
CA ASN A 191 15.73 23.25 -65.86
C ASN A 191 16.95 23.85 -65.15
N ASP A 192 17.61 24.84 -65.74
CA ASP A 192 18.73 25.52 -65.08
C ASP A 192 18.28 26.39 -63.89
N LYS A 193 17.09 27.00 -63.95
CA LYS A 193 16.47 27.64 -62.79
C LYS A 193 16.18 26.64 -61.67
N ILE A 194 15.59 25.49 -61.99
CA ILE A 194 15.29 24.43 -61.03
C ILE A 194 16.58 23.87 -60.40
N LYS A 195 17.65 23.67 -61.19
CA LYS A 195 18.96 23.27 -60.65
C LYS A 195 19.51 24.29 -59.66
N HIS A 196 19.37 25.59 -59.96
CA HIS A 196 19.82 26.64 -59.04
C HIS A 196 19.01 26.61 -57.73
N GLN A 197 17.68 26.48 -57.82
CA GLN A 197 16.81 26.35 -56.65
C GLN A 197 17.14 25.11 -55.81
N ASN A 198 17.35 23.96 -56.45
CA ASN A 198 17.76 22.73 -55.76
C ASN A 198 19.11 22.89 -55.05
N LYS A 199 20.06 23.63 -55.66
CA LYS A 199 21.35 23.92 -55.01
C LYS A 199 21.15 24.81 -53.77
N GLN A 200 20.28 25.80 -53.83
CA GLN A 200 19.96 26.66 -52.68
C GLN A 200 19.26 25.87 -51.56
N LEU A 201 18.24 25.08 -51.90
CA LEU A 201 17.52 24.23 -50.95
C LEU A 201 18.44 23.20 -50.29
N LYS A 202 19.37 22.62 -51.05
CA LYS A 202 20.38 21.71 -50.50
C LYS A 202 21.28 22.40 -49.48
N GLY A 203 21.72 23.64 -49.75
CA GLY A 203 22.49 24.42 -48.78
C GLY A 203 21.69 24.75 -47.51
N GLN A 204 20.41 25.09 -47.64
CA GLN A 204 19.52 25.31 -46.49
C GLN A 204 19.32 24.04 -45.67
N LEU A 205 19.16 22.89 -46.33
CA LEU A 205 19.02 21.60 -45.68
C LEU A 205 20.30 21.20 -44.93
N GLU A 206 21.46 21.41 -45.54
CA GLU A 206 22.77 21.17 -44.90
C GLU A 206 22.95 22.05 -43.65
N PHE A 207 22.60 23.34 -43.74
CA PHE A 207 22.66 24.25 -42.60
C PHE A 207 21.72 23.81 -41.46
N SER A 208 20.45 23.52 -41.78
CA SER A 208 19.47 23.07 -40.77
C SER A 208 19.86 21.72 -40.15
N THR A 209 20.48 20.83 -40.92
CA THR A 209 20.99 19.55 -40.40
C THR A 209 22.14 19.77 -39.41
N GLN A 210 23.06 20.68 -39.71
CA GLN A 210 24.15 21.03 -38.78
C GLN A 210 23.62 21.64 -37.47
N GLU A 211 22.61 22.51 -37.56
CA GLU A 211 21.96 23.09 -36.39
C GLU A 211 21.26 22.03 -35.54
N TYR A 212 20.56 21.09 -36.17
CA TYR A 212 19.93 19.96 -35.47
C TYR A 212 20.97 19.11 -34.73
N VAL A 213 22.09 18.77 -35.37
CA VAL A 213 23.18 17.99 -34.72
C VAL A 213 23.74 18.74 -33.51
N HIS A 214 23.91 20.06 -33.60
CA HIS A 214 24.37 20.86 -32.47
C HIS A 214 23.37 20.84 -31.31
N LEU A 215 22.06 20.97 -31.61
CA LEU A 215 21.00 20.87 -30.61
C LEU A 215 20.95 19.48 -29.97
N GLU A 216 21.13 18.42 -30.74
CA GLU A 216 21.16 17.04 -30.26
C GLU A 216 22.34 16.76 -29.32
N ILE A 217 23.53 17.32 -29.62
CA ILE A 217 24.69 17.26 -28.73
C ILE A 217 24.40 17.99 -27.41
N SER A 218 23.80 19.19 -27.48
CA SER A 218 23.43 19.97 -26.31
C SER A 218 22.39 19.26 -25.45
N ASP A 219 21.37 18.66 -26.07
CA ASP A 219 20.33 17.88 -25.39
C ASP A 219 20.91 16.64 -24.71
N ASN A 220 21.82 15.92 -25.37
CA ASN A 220 22.53 14.80 -24.77
C ASN A 220 23.43 15.21 -23.60
N SER A 221 24.04 16.40 -23.64
CA SER A 221 24.79 16.94 -22.50
C SER A 221 23.87 17.24 -21.31
N ARG A 222 22.73 17.90 -21.56
CA ARG A 222 21.72 18.18 -20.53
C ARG A 222 21.13 16.91 -19.92
N LYS A 223 20.90 15.87 -20.72
CA LYS A 223 20.46 14.55 -20.22
C LYS A 223 21.48 13.92 -19.26
N LYS A 224 22.78 14.06 -19.52
CA LYS A 224 23.82 13.59 -18.59
C LYS A 224 23.82 14.37 -17.28
N GLU A 225 23.62 15.69 -17.35
CA GLU A 225 23.47 16.52 -16.15
C GLU A 225 22.21 16.15 -15.35
N LEU A 226 21.10 15.83 -16.03
CA LEU A 226 19.86 15.38 -15.39
C LEU A 226 20.03 14.07 -14.64
N ILE A 227 20.73 13.07 -15.23
CA ILE A 227 21.04 11.80 -14.55
C ILE A 227 21.83 12.05 -13.25
N ALA A 228 22.79 12.98 -13.27
CA ALA A 228 23.54 13.32 -12.06
C ALA A 228 22.63 13.97 -10.99
N VAL A 229 21.64 14.76 -11.39
CA VAL A 229 20.64 15.35 -10.46
C VAL A 229 19.73 14.26 -9.88
N GLU A 230 19.26 13.31 -10.69
CA GLU A 230 18.46 12.16 -10.24
C GLU A 230 19.24 11.31 -9.20
N ASP A 231 20.54 11.11 -9.40
CA ASP A 231 21.41 10.43 -8.43
C ASP A 231 21.54 11.20 -7.10
N TYR A 232 21.56 12.54 -7.15
CA TYR A 232 21.53 13.38 -5.95
C TYR A 232 20.17 13.34 -5.25
N GLU A 233 19.06 13.33 -5.98
CA GLU A 233 17.71 13.19 -5.41
C GLU A 233 17.54 11.85 -4.69
N ALA A 234 18.09 10.77 -5.25
CA ALA A 234 18.13 9.46 -4.59
C ALA A 234 18.95 9.49 -3.30
N HIS A 235 20.11 10.16 -3.29
CA HIS A 235 20.91 10.34 -2.08
C HIS A 235 20.19 11.19 -1.02
N ILE A 236 19.54 12.29 -1.42
CA ILE A 236 18.75 13.12 -0.52
C ILE A 236 17.63 12.30 0.12
N SER A 237 16.91 11.50 -0.68
CA SER A 237 15.84 10.62 -0.20
C SER A 237 16.36 9.60 0.83
N SER A 238 17.56 9.04 0.62
CA SER A 238 18.20 8.14 1.58
C SER A 238 18.55 8.86 2.89
N ILE A 239 19.09 10.07 2.81
CA ILE A 239 19.43 10.88 4.00
C ILE A 239 18.17 11.29 4.75
N GLU A 240 17.09 11.64 4.06
CA GLU A 240 15.80 11.96 4.68
C GLU A 240 15.21 10.76 5.41
N PHE A 241 15.33 9.57 4.83
CA PHE A 241 14.94 8.33 5.50
C PHE A 241 15.75 8.08 6.79
N GLU A 242 17.08 8.20 6.74
CA GLU A 242 17.93 8.07 7.93
C GLU A 242 17.60 9.12 9.00
N LYS A 243 17.34 10.36 8.59
CA LYS A 243 16.93 11.45 9.50
C LYS A 243 15.61 11.13 10.19
N GLU A 244 14.65 10.54 9.49
CA GLU A 244 13.37 10.16 10.06
C GLU A 244 13.51 9.00 11.05
N GLN A 245 14.34 8.00 10.74
CA GLN A 245 14.69 6.93 11.68
C GLN A 245 15.33 7.48 12.97
N LEU A 246 16.24 8.45 12.85
CA LEU A 246 16.85 9.10 14.01
C LEU A 246 15.83 9.91 14.82
N ARG A 247 14.86 10.58 14.17
CA ARG A 247 13.77 11.29 14.87
C ARG A 247 12.87 10.33 15.64
N GLN A 248 12.53 9.18 15.07
CA GLN A 248 11.75 8.14 15.76
C GLN A 248 12.52 7.60 16.98
N LYS A 249 13.84 7.39 16.85
CA LYS A 249 14.68 6.98 17.97
C LYS A 249 14.74 8.03 19.08
N LEU A 250 14.90 9.31 18.71
CA LEU A 250 14.95 10.42 19.66
C LEU A 250 13.63 10.60 20.41
N THR A 251 12.50 10.48 19.71
CA THR A 251 11.16 10.55 20.32
C THR A 251 10.90 9.39 21.27
N LYS A 252 11.34 8.18 20.94
CA LYS A 252 11.29 7.04 21.86
C LYS A 252 12.11 7.31 23.13
N GLN A 253 13.34 7.78 22.99
CA GLN A 253 14.22 8.10 24.12
C GLN A 253 13.66 9.24 24.99
N SER A 254 13.04 10.27 24.40
CA SER A 254 12.43 11.36 25.17
C SER A 254 11.22 10.90 25.97
N LEU A 255 10.45 9.93 25.44
CA LEU A 255 9.31 9.33 26.13
C LEU A 255 9.77 8.45 27.30
N GLU A 256 10.84 7.65 27.11
CA GLU A 256 11.49 6.89 28.19
C GLU A 256 12.01 7.81 29.31
N LEU A 257 12.63 8.95 28.96
CA LEU A 257 13.08 9.93 29.95
C LEU A 257 11.93 10.51 30.77
N ARG A 258 10.78 10.81 30.15
CA ARG A 258 9.59 11.27 30.86
C ARG A 258 9.04 10.22 31.83
N LEU A 259 8.99 8.96 31.42
CA LEU A 259 8.61 7.84 32.29
C LEU A 259 9.53 7.75 33.52
N ILE A 260 10.84 7.87 33.31
CA ILE A 260 11.83 7.87 34.39
C ILE A 260 11.63 9.08 35.33
N GLN A 261 11.31 10.26 34.79
CA GLN A 261 11.02 11.43 35.62
C GLN A 261 9.75 11.26 36.46
N ASN A 262 8.67 10.75 35.88
CA ASN A 262 7.42 10.52 36.61
C ASN A 262 7.57 9.46 37.70
N THR A 263 8.34 8.40 37.44
CA THR A 263 8.63 7.37 38.44
C THR A 263 9.51 7.90 39.57
N LYS A 264 10.47 8.81 39.28
CA LYS A 264 11.20 9.53 40.32
C LYS A 264 10.30 10.41 41.18
N GLN A 265 9.41 11.18 40.57
CA GLN A 265 8.46 12.03 41.33
C GLN A 265 7.56 11.19 42.26
N LYS A 266 7.00 10.08 41.77
CA LYS A 266 6.21 9.16 42.60
C LYS A 266 7.02 8.55 43.73
N ARG A 267 8.30 8.24 43.49
CA ARG A 267 9.19 7.76 44.55
C ARG A 267 9.39 8.82 45.62
N ASP A 268 9.66 10.06 45.23
CA ASP A 268 9.86 11.16 46.18
C ASP A 268 8.59 11.44 47.01
N GLU A 269 7.40 11.32 46.39
CA GLU A 269 6.11 11.39 47.10
C GLU A 269 5.94 10.25 48.13
N LEU A 270 6.24 9.01 47.72
CA LEU A 270 6.18 7.85 48.62
C LEU A 270 7.20 7.95 49.77
N ASP A 271 8.40 8.45 49.51
CA ASP A 271 9.43 8.65 50.54
C ASP A 271 8.97 9.70 51.58
N LEU A 272 8.24 10.74 51.14
CA LEU A 272 7.62 11.71 52.04
C LEU A 272 6.50 11.07 52.88
N GLU A 273 5.60 10.31 52.26
CA GLU A 273 4.54 9.59 52.97
C GLU A 273 5.11 8.62 54.01
N LEU A 274 6.15 7.86 53.66
CA LEU A 274 6.82 6.94 54.57
C LEU A 274 7.37 7.67 55.80
N SER A 275 8.05 8.81 55.60
CA SER A 275 8.57 9.64 56.69
C SER A 275 7.45 10.11 57.65
N THR A 276 6.30 10.53 57.11
CA THR A 276 5.16 10.93 57.95
C THR A 276 4.57 9.77 58.76
N LEU A 277 4.56 8.56 58.18
CA LEU A 277 4.10 7.35 58.87
C LEU A 277 5.07 6.93 59.98
N GLU A 278 6.38 7.01 59.74
CA GLU A 278 7.41 6.75 60.75
C GLU A 278 7.29 7.72 61.94
N ASP A 279 7.06 9.01 61.67
CA ASP A 279 6.81 10.03 62.70
C ASP A 279 5.54 9.73 63.52
N LEU A 280 4.44 9.36 62.85
CA LEU A 280 3.19 8.96 63.50
C LEU A 280 3.38 7.71 64.36
N GLN A 281 4.11 6.72 63.86
CA GLN A 281 4.43 5.50 64.60
C GLN A 281 5.24 5.82 65.86
N SER A 282 6.28 6.64 65.75
CA SER A 282 7.09 7.09 66.89
C SER A 282 6.24 7.82 67.94
N ARG A 283 5.31 8.67 67.49
CA ARG A 283 4.39 9.40 68.38
C ARG A 283 3.40 8.47 69.09
N SER A 284 2.86 7.49 68.36
CA SER A 284 1.97 6.46 68.91
C SER A 284 2.70 5.60 69.95
N GLN A 285 3.91 5.14 69.65
CA GLN A 285 4.73 4.37 70.61
C GLN A 285 5.00 5.12 71.91
N LYS A 286 5.30 6.43 71.83
CA LYS A 286 5.47 7.29 73.02
C LYS A 286 4.19 7.42 73.84
N LEU A 287 3.03 7.54 73.18
CA LEU A 287 1.73 7.58 73.86
C LEU A 287 1.41 6.26 74.55
N PHE A 288 1.67 5.12 73.90
CA PHE A 288 1.51 3.80 74.50
C PHE A 288 2.42 3.63 75.73
N HIS A 289 3.70 4.00 75.63
CA HIS A 289 4.61 3.96 76.77
C HIS A 289 4.10 4.82 77.94
N ARG A 290 3.57 6.01 77.66
CA ARG A 290 2.99 6.86 78.68
C ARG A 290 1.75 6.23 79.33
N MET A 291 0.83 5.67 78.54
CA MET A 291 -0.35 4.99 79.07
C MET A 291 0.02 3.78 79.94
N ILE A 292 1.01 2.99 79.51
CA ILE A 292 1.52 1.86 80.30
C ILE A 292 2.07 2.36 81.63
N SER A 293 2.90 3.40 81.63
CA SER A 293 3.46 3.97 82.86
C SER A 293 2.39 4.55 83.79
N ASP A 294 1.38 5.25 83.25
CA ASP A 294 0.25 5.78 84.02
C ASP A 294 -0.60 4.63 84.61
N PHE A 295 -0.75 3.53 83.86
CA PHE A 295 -1.43 2.33 84.31
C PHE A 295 -0.64 1.62 85.42
N GLU A 296 0.67 1.41 85.25
CA GLU A 296 1.56 0.86 86.27
C GLU A 296 1.48 1.68 87.57
N SER A 297 1.54 3.01 87.49
CA SER A 297 1.37 3.89 88.65
C SER A 297 0.00 3.73 89.32
N SER A 298 -1.05 3.50 88.54
CA SER A 298 -2.40 3.27 89.05
C SER A 298 -2.53 1.90 89.72
N VAL A 299 -1.89 0.87 89.16
CA VAL A 299 -1.77 -0.45 89.75
C VAL A 299 -1.00 -0.39 91.07
N ASP A 300 0.13 0.33 91.13
CA ASP A 300 0.90 0.53 92.37
C ASP A 300 0.06 1.21 93.46
N LYS A 301 -0.74 2.22 93.10
CA LYS A 301 -1.68 2.87 94.01
C LYS A 301 -2.75 1.89 94.50
N LEU A 302 -3.31 1.07 93.62
CA LEU A 302 -4.28 0.05 93.97
C LEU A 302 -3.68 -1.03 94.87
N GLU A 303 -2.45 -1.47 94.60
CA GLU A 303 -1.70 -2.38 95.46
C GLU A 303 -1.48 -1.78 96.85
N TRP A 304 -1.14 -0.49 96.92
CA TRP A 304 -0.98 0.21 98.19
C TRP A 304 -2.29 0.28 98.97
N ILE A 305 -3.40 0.62 98.30
CA ILE A 305 -4.76 0.61 98.88
C ILE A 305 -5.15 -0.80 99.32
N HIS A 306 -4.82 -1.82 98.53
CA HIS A 306 -5.11 -3.22 98.82
C HIS A 306 -4.29 -3.73 100.00
N LYS A 307 -2.99 -3.40 100.08
CA LYS A 307 -2.13 -3.69 101.26
C LYS A 307 -2.63 -2.97 102.50
N GLY A 308 -3.04 -1.71 102.36
CA GLY A 308 -3.68 -0.91 103.41
C GLY A 308 -4.96 -1.59 103.89
N SER A 309 -5.91 -1.83 102.99
CA SER A 309 -7.19 -2.50 103.28
C SER A 309 -7.01 -3.91 103.81
N ASN A 310 -6.05 -4.69 103.34
CA ASN A 310 -5.75 -6.01 103.87
C ASN A 310 -5.11 -5.96 105.24
N LYS A 311 -4.34 -4.90 105.55
CA LYS A 311 -3.87 -4.67 106.92
C LYS A 311 -5.05 -4.33 107.82
N THR A 312 -5.95 -3.43 107.40
CA THR A 312 -7.17 -3.12 108.15
C THR A 312 -8.09 -4.33 108.27
N LEU A 313 -8.25 -5.12 107.21
CA LEU A 313 -9.01 -6.36 107.19
C LEU A 313 -8.34 -7.44 108.01
N ARG A 314 -7.01 -7.50 108.10
CA ARG A 314 -6.29 -8.35 109.07
C ARG A 314 -6.50 -7.86 110.48
N ASP A 315 -6.47 -6.55 110.75
CA ASP A 315 -6.75 -6.02 112.08
C ASP A 315 -8.20 -6.31 112.49
N ILE A 316 -9.14 -6.18 111.56
CA ILE A 316 -10.57 -6.54 111.71
C ILE A 316 -10.74 -8.06 111.79
N LYS A 317 -10.01 -8.83 110.98
CA LYS A 317 -10.02 -10.29 110.97
C LYS A 317 -9.33 -10.85 112.20
N ASP A 318 -8.32 -10.24 112.79
CA ASP A 318 -7.70 -10.68 114.05
C ASP A 318 -8.64 -10.37 115.22
N ARG A 319 -9.35 -9.24 115.14
CA ARG A 319 -10.50 -8.93 116.02
C ARG A 319 -11.66 -9.90 115.85
N LEU A 320 -11.99 -10.33 114.62
CA LEU A 320 -13.06 -11.27 114.31
C LEU A 320 -12.65 -12.75 114.43
N SER A 321 -11.37 -13.08 114.29
CA SER A 321 -10.78 -14.43 114.45
C SER A 321 -10.55 -14.73 115.93
N SER A 322 -10.52 -13.69 116.76
CA SER A 322 -10.83 -13.79 118.19
C SER A 322 -12.32 -14.08 118.45
N SER A 323 -13.15 -14.16 117.41
CA SER A 323 -14.62 -14.22 117.55
C SER A 323 -15.38 -15.09 116.54
N VAL A 324 -14.77 -15.87 115.62
CA VAL A 324 -15.39 -17.04 114.93
C VAL A 324 -14.53 -17.56 113.76
N GLN A 325 -14.56 -18.89 113.60
CA GLN A 325 -13.96 -19.73 112.54
C GLN A 325 -14.74 -19.72 111.21
N ASN A 326 -14.04 -20.13 110.14
CA ASN A 326 -14.50 -20.88 108.96
C ASN A 326 -14.94 -20.16 107.64
N ILE A 327 -14.31 -20.63 106.54
CA ILE A 327 -14.76 -20.78 105.12
C ILE A 327 -14.57 -19.56 104.18
N ASP A 328 -13.65 -19.55 103.18
CA ASP A 328 -13.58 -20.21 101.83
C ASP A 328 -14.74 -19.78 100.87
N THR A 329 -14.64 -19.48 99.56
CA THR A 329 -13.59 -19.38 98.52
C THR A 329 -14.21 -18.79 97.21
N ASN A 330 -13.35 -18.27 96.31
CA ASN A 330 -13.37 -18.32 94.82
C ASN A 330 -14.23 -17.37 93.92
N GLU A 331 -13.52 -16.42 93.29
CA GLU A 331 -13.23 -16.20 91.84
C GLU A 331 -13.66 -17.31 90.85
N GLU A 332 -13.83 -17.15 89.53
CA GLU A 332 -13.71 -16.09 88.51
C GLU A 332 -14.37 -16.66 87.22
N ASP A 333 -14.51 -15.80 86.20
CA ASP A 333 -14.01 -16.02 84.83
C ASP A 333 -14.93 -15.96 83.59
N THR A 334 -14.27 -15.67 82.46
CA THR A 334 -14.65 -14.78 81.37
C THR A 334 -14.60 -15.42 79.94
N LYS A 335 -15.11 -14.66 78.94
CA LYS A 335 -14.78 -14.65 77.47
C LYS A 335 -15.35 -15.75 76.55
N THR A 336 -15.47 -15.66 75.20
CA THR A 336 -15.62 -14.62 74.14
C THR A 336 -15.79 -15.35 72.77
N ILE A 337 -16.65 -14.80 71.90
CA ILE A 337 -16.75 -14.73 70.41
C ILE A 337 -15.73 -15.51 69.52
N ALA A 338 -16.22 -16.06 68.38
CA ALA A 338 -15.49 -16.11 67.10
C ALA A 338 -16.46 -16.07 65.89
N ALA A 339 -16.03 -15.41 64.80
CA ALA A 339 -16.78 -15.14 63.57
C ALA A 339 -15.97 -15.52 62.31
N GLY A 340 -16.67 -15.97 61.26
CA GLY A 340 -16.38 -15.84 59.81
C GLY A 340 -15.58 -16.95 59.09
N PRO A 341 -15.59 -17.04 57.73
CA PRO A 341 -16.53 -16.49 56.72
C PRO A 341 -16.98 -17.48 55.60
N MET A 342 -17.81 -16.97 54.68
CA MET A 342 -18.65 -17.62 53.66
C MET A 342 -18.24 -17.21 52.23
N GLY A 343 -18.67 -17.96 51.19
CA GLY A 343 -18.75 -17.46 49.80
C GLY A 343 -19.09 -18.53 48.74
N TYR A 344 -20.36 -18.60 48.33
CA TYR A 344 -20.89 -19.37 47.18
C TYR A 344 -21.27 -18.40 46.02
N PHE A 345 -21.06 -18.79 44.76
CA PHE A 345 -21.45 -18.02 43.56
C PHE A 345 -22.93 -18.26 43.17
N ASP A 346 -23.61 -17.20 42.71
CA ASP A 346 -25.05 -17.16 42.43
C ASP A 346 -25.37 -17.30 40.92
N LYS A 347 -26.52 -17.91 40.57
CA LYS A 347 -26.92 -18.32 39.21
C LYS A 347 -27.56 -17.22 38.35
N ASP A 348 -27.80 -16.03 38.90
CA ASP A 348 -28.64 -14.99 38.28
C ASP A 348 -27.87 -13.88 37.54
N GLN A 349 -26.56 -14.01 37.34
CA GLN A 349 -25.75 -12.98 36.66
C GLN A 349 -25.84 -13.08 35.12
N PRO A 350 -25.96 -11.95 34.39
CA PRO A 350 -25.99 -11.95 32.93
C PRO A 350 -24.74 -12.59 32.32
N ARG A 351 -24.95 -13.41 31.28
CA ARG A 351 -23.86 -14.06 30.53
C ARG A 351 -23.29 -13.10 29.49
N VAL A 352 -21.99 -12.88 29.53
CA VAL A 352 -21.30 -11.87 28.72
C VAL A 352 -20.29 -12.52 27.78
N GLY A 353 -20.29 -12.09 26.52
CA GLY A 353 -19.24 -12.41 25.56
C GLY A 353 -18.50 -11.14 25.16
N VAL A 354 -17.17 -11.16 25.24
CA VAL A 354 -16.30 -10.03 24.89
C VAL A 354 -15.59 -10.32 23.58
N PHE A 355 -15.64 -9.38 22.64
CA PHE A 355 -15.07 -9.53 21.30
C PHE A 355 -14.25 -8.29 20.96
N VAL A 356 -12.94 -8.46 20.83
CA VAL A 356 -12.00 -7.33 20.73
C VAL A 356 -11.31 -7.33 19.37
N ASP A 357 -11.56 -6.30 18.59
CA ASP A 357 -10.77 -5.99 17.41
C ASP A 357 -9.48 -5.28 17.83
N VAL A 358 -8.41 -6.07 17.98
CA VAL A 358 -7.13 -5.56 18.48
C VAL A 358 -6.53 -4.55 17.50
N GLN A 359 -6.75 -4.71 16.19
CA GLN A 359 -6.18 -3.82 15.19
C GLN A 359 -6.85 -2.44 15.23
N ASN A 360 -8.19 -2.41 15.26
CA ASN A 360 -8.95 -1.16 15.37
C ASN A 360 -8.60 -0.41 16.66
N MET A 361 -8.57 -1.12 17.80
CA MET A 361 -8.24 -0.54 19.11
C MET A 361 -6.79 -0.07 19.20
N PHE A 362 -5.84 -0.79 18.59
CA PHE A 362 -4.42 -0.41 18.56
C PHE A 362 -4.18 0.88 17.78
N TYR A 363 -4.75 1.00 16.57
CA TYR A 363 -4.59 2.22 15.77
C TYR A 363 -5.23 3.43 16.44
N ALA A 364 -6.41 3.26 17.03
CA ALA A 364 -7.11 4.31 17.77
C ALA A 364 -6.30 4.80 19.00
N ALA A 365 -5.67 3.88 19.75
CA ALA A 365 -4.81 4.24 20.88
C ALA A 365 -3.56 5.01 20.44
N LYS A 366 -2.95 4.58 19.32
CA LYS A 366 -1.71 5.16 18.79
C LYS A 366 -1.92 6.57 18.21
N ASP A 367 -3.00 6.79 17.48
CA ASP A 367 -3.25 8.04 16.74
C ASP A 367 -3.28 9.27 17.65
N ARG A 368 -3.99 9.17 18.78
CA ARG A 368 -4.25 10.35 19.64
C ARG A 368 -3.50 10.37 20.96
N TYR A 369 -3.19 9.20 21.54
CA TYR A 369 -2.60 9.12 22.88
C TYR A 369 -1.13 8.69 22.86
N ALA A 370 -0.62 8.17 21.73
CA ALA A 370 0.69 7.53 21.64
C ALA A 370 0.91 6.47 22.76
N SER A 371 -0.19 5.90 23.26
CA SER A 371 -0.24 4.93 24.36
C SER A 371 -0.74 3.59 23.86
N ARG A 372 -0.72 2.57 24.73
CA ARG A 372 -1.28 1.25 24.45
C ARG A 372 -2.52 1.03 25.30
N LEU A 373 -3.45 0.24 24.79
CA LEU A 373 -4.61 -0.20 25.56
C LEU A 373 -4.20 -1.32 26.52
N ASP A 374 -4.66 -1.23 27.77
CA ASP A 374 -4.52 -2.28 28.78
C ASP A 374 -5.67 -3.29 28.63
N TYR A 375 -5.42 -4.37 27.89
CA TYR A 375 -6.41 -5.40 27.61
C TYR A 375 -6.83 -6.21 28.85
N ILE A 376 -6.01 -6.22 29.90
CA ILE A 376 -6.33 -6.91 31.16
C ILE A 376 -7.40 -6.09 31.88
N LYS A 377 -7.13 -4.80 32.10
CA LYS A 377 -8.12 -3.88 32.68
C LYS A 377 -9.37 -3.75 31.82
N LEU A 378 -9.23 -3.76 30.50
CA LEU A 378 -10.37 -3.77 29.59
C LEU A 378 -11.27 -4.96 29.91
N LEU A 379 -10.73 -6.18 30.01
CA LEU A 379 -11.55 -7.36 30.31
C LEU A 379 -12.22 -7.24 31.68
N ASP A 380 -11.47 -6.89 32.71
CA ASP A 380 -11.96 -6.81 34.08
C ASP A 380 -13.08 -5.77 34.24
N LEU A 381 -12.88 -4.56 33.70
CA LEU A 381 -13.86 -3.47 33.79
C LEU A 381 -15.09 -3.71 32.94
N THR A 382 -14.91 -4.33 31.77
CA THR A 382 -16.02 -4.57 30.84
C THR A 382 -16.85 -5.77 31.26
N VAL A 383 -16.28 -6.78 31.90
CA VAL A 383 -17.07 -7.88 32.47
C VAL A 383 -17.71 -7.43 33.79
N GLY A 384 -16.92 -6.85 34.69
CA GLY A 384 -17.37 -6.47 36.03
C GLY A 384 -17.92 -7.68 36.81
N PRO A 385 -19.02 -7.55 37.56
CA PRO A 385 -19.60 -8.64 38.34
C PRO A 385 -20.45 -9.61 37.51
N ARG A 386 -20.29 -9.64 36.17
CA ARG A 386 -21.12 -10.45 35.27
C ARG A 386 -20.43 -11.78 34.96
N HIS A 387 -21.18 -12.75 34.44
CA HIS A 387 -20.62 -14.06 34.11
C HIS A 387 -19.97 -14.03 32.72
N LEU A 388 -18.63 -14.03 32.66
CA LEU A 388 -17.89 -14.14 31.40
C LEU A 388 -18.02 -15.55 30.81
N VAL A 389 -18.68 -15.67 29.65
CA VAL A 389 -18.76 -16.93 28.89
C VAL A 389 -17.53 -17.10 28.00
N VAL A 390 -17.14 -16.04 27.30
CA VAL A 390 -15.98 -16.05 26.40
C VAL A 390 -15.43 -14.65 26.21
N ALA A 391 -14.11 -14.55 26.03
CA ALA A 391 -13.44 -13.36 25.53
C ALA A 391 -12.62 -13.75 24.29
N TYR A 392 -12.87 -13.14 23.15
CA TYR A 392 -12.07 -13.32 21.92
C TYR A 392 -11.25 -12.06 21.62
N ALA A 393 -9.97 -12.26 21.31
CA ALA A 393 -9.09 -11.24 20.79
C ALA A 393 -8.71 -11.57 19.34
N TYR A 394 -9.09 -10.69 18.42
CA TYR A 394 -8.87 -10.85 16.99
C TYR A 394 -7.67 -10.04 16.56
N ILE A 395 -6.63 -10.73 16.08
CA ILE A 395 -5.31 -10.15 15.87
C ILE A 395 -4.88 -10.37 14.42
N VAL A 396 -4.35 -9.32 13.82
CA VAL A 396 -3.75 -9.38 12.49
C VAL A 396 -2.25 -9.42 12.63
N GLN A 397 -1.65 -10.51 12.16
CA GLN A 397 -0.21 -10.73 12.22
C GLN A 397 0.48 -10.08 11.03
N ILE A 398 1.52 -9.31 11.33
CA ILE A 398 2.41 -8.71 10.34
C ILE A 398 3.70 -9.54 10.38
N PRO A 399 4.12 -10.16 9.26
CA PRO A 399 5.27 -11.07 9.24
C PRO A 399 6.55 -10.49 9.83
N GLU A 400 6.74 -9.17 9.72
CA GLU A 400 7.93 -8.47 10.20
C GLU A 400 7.92 -8.16 11.72
N ILE A 401 6.79 -8.35 12.42
CA ILE A 401 6.64 -7.98 13.84
C ILE A 401 6.39 -9.22 14.70
N ASP A 402 7.32 -9.51 15.61
CA ASP A 402 7.10 -10.54 16.63
C ASP A 402 6.11 -10.05 17.70
N GLN A 403 4.94 -10.68 17.69
CA GLN A 403 3.85 -10.41 18.64
C GLN A 403 3.67 -11.54 19.68
N SER A 404 4.55 -12.55 19.70
CA SER A 404 4.39 -13.77 20.52
C SER A 404 4.20 -13.50 22.01
N SER A 405 4.95 -12.54 22.56
CA SER A 405 4.84 -12.12 23.97
C SER A 405 3.49 -11.47 24.30
N PHE A 406 2.95 -10.67 23.38
CA PHE A 406 1.64 -10.04 23.52
C PHE A 406 0.52 -11.07 23.44
N LEU A 407 0.61 -12.03 22.51
CA LEU A 407 -0.35 -13.14 22.43
C LEU A 407 -0.37 -13.95 23.73
N SER A 408 0.81 -14.33 24.22
CA SER A 408 0.93 -15.10 25.45
C SER A 408 0.34 -14.36 26.66
N LEU A 409 0.50 -13.03 26.72
CA LEU A 409 -0.09 -12.21 27.77
C LEU A 409 -1.62 -12.21 27.69
N LEU A 410 -2.21 -12.08 26.50
CA LEU A 410 -3.67 -12.10 26.35
C LEU A 410 -4.26 -13.47 26.71
N GLU A 411 -3.63 -14.56 26.25
CA GLU A 411 -4.04 -15.93 26.58
C GLU A 411 -3.99 -16.19 28.09
N HIS A 412 -2.92 -15.77 28.75
CA HIS A 412 -2.78 -15.96 30.19
C HIS A 412 -3.82 -15.17 31.00
N ASN A 413 -4.32 -14.06 30.44
CA ASN A 413 -5.34 -13.22 31.05
C ASN A 413 -6.77 -13.51 30.54
N GLY A 414 -7.00 -14.71 29.99
CA GLY A 414 -8.35 -15.23 29.75
C GLY A 414 -8.94 -14.95 28.36
N TYR A 415 -8.18 -14.36 27.43
CA TYR A 415 -8.60 -14.23 26.04
C TYR A 415 -8.34 -15.50 25.24
N ARG A 416 -9.27 -15.83 24.35
CA ARG A 416 -9.07 -16.78 23.26
C ARG A 416 -8.63 -16.01 22.03
N ILE A 417 -7.46 -16.36 21.50
CA ILE A 417 -6.86 -15.62 20.40
C ILE A 417 -7.28 -16.20 19.06
N LYS A 418 -7.59 -15.32 18.10
CA LYS A 418 -7.73 -15.66 16.68
C LYS A 418 -6.80 -14.79 15.86
N THR A 419 -5.89 -15.42 15.11
CA THR A 419 -4.88 -14.73 14.28
C THR A 419 -5.17 -14.86 12.79
N LYS A 420 -4.86 -13.81 12.04
CA LYS A 420 -4.97 -13.77 10.58
C LYS A 420 -3.75 -13.04 10.00
N ASP A 421 -3.15 -13.59 8.97
CA ASP A 421 -1.99 -12.96 8.33
C ASP A 421 -2.43 -11.75 7.50
N LEU A 422 -1.71 -10.63 7.65
CA LEU A 422 -1.89 -9.46 6.79
C LEU A 422 -1.46 -9.83 5.36
N ARG A 423 -2.41 -9.79 4.41
CA ARG A 423 -2.10 -9.99 2.99
C ARG A 423 -2.06 -8.65 2.27
N LEU A 424 -0.86 -8.25 1.88
CA LEU A 424 -0.64 -7.11 0.99
C LEU A 424 -0.87 -7.57 -0.46
N ARG A 425 -1.78 -6.91 -1.17
CA ARG A 425 -1.95 -7.11 -2.62
C ARG A 425 -0.97 -6.22 -3.39
N GLY A 426 -0.69 -6.60 -4.64
CA GLY A 426 0.17 -5.85 -5.55
C GLY A 426 -0.35 -4.45 -5.94
N ASP A 427 -1.59 -4.11 -5.55
CA ASP A 427 -2.21 -2.80 -5.71
C ASP A 427 -2.05 -1.90 -4.46
N GLY A 428 -1.35 -2.37 -3.43
CA GLY A 428 -1.17 -1.65 -2.17
C GLY A 428 -2.35 -1.74 -1.20
N SER A 429 -3.45 -2.43 -1.57
CA SER A 429 -4.55 -2.69 -0.65
C SER A 429 -4.18 -3.80 0.34
N ALA A 430 -4.28 -3.48 1.63
CA ALA A 430 -4.14 -4.46 2.69
C ALA A 430 -5.48 -5.16 2.89
N LYS A 431 -5.55 -6.48 2.65
CA LYS A 431 -6.71 -7.28 3.04
C LYS A 431 -6.35 -8.03 4.31
N GLY A 432 -6.89 -7.57 5.44
CA GLY A 432 -6.49 -8.06 6.76
C GLY A 432 -7.54 -7.95 7.86
N ASP A 433 -8.62 -7.18 7.71
CA ASP A 433 -9.62 -6.97 8.76
C ASP A 433 -10.29 -8.26 9.28
N TRP A 434 -10.84 -8.16 10.49
CA TRP A 434 -11.52 -9.26 11.16
C TRP A 434 -13.05 -9.11 11.15
N ASP A 435 -13.60 -8.06 10.54
CA ASP A 435 -15.00 -7.64 10.68
C ASP A 435 -16.00 -8.76 10.40
N VAL A 436 -15.83 -9.44 9.27
CA VAL A 436 -16.67 -10.58 8.89
C VAL A 436 -16.52 -11.75 9.87
N GLY A 437 -15.29 -12.04 10.31
CA GLY A 437 -15.03 -13.14 11.25
C GLY A 437 -15.65 -12.86 12.63
N ILE A 438 -15.46 -11.64 13.13
CA ILE A 438 -16.05 -11.15 14.38
C ILE A 438 -17.58 -11.26 14.30
N ALA A 439 -18.20 -10.78 13.23
CA ALA A 439 -19.65 -10.84 13.06
C ALA A 439 -20.19 -12.28 13.05
N ILE A 440 -19.53 -13.19 12.32
CA ILE A 440 -19.92 -14.61 12.27
C ILE A 440 -19.81 -15.25 13.66
N ASP A 441 -18.70 -15.03 14.35
CA ASP A 441 -18.48 -15.61 15.68
C ASP A 441 -19.51 -15.11 16.69
N ILE A 442 -19.76 -13.79 16.73
CA ILE A 442 -20.77 -13.20 17.61
C ILE A 442 -22.14 -13.83 17.34
N VAL A 443 -22.58 -13.84 16.08
CA VAL A 443 -23.89 -14.40 15.69
C VAL A 443 -24.01 -15.87 16.07
N SER A 444 -22.96 -16.66 15.88
CA SER A 444 -22.95 -18.08 16.22
C SER A 444 -23.08 -18.36 17.73
N MET A 445 -22.76 -17.37 18.57
CA MET A 445 -22.77 -17.50 20.03
C MET A 445 -23.95 -16.82 20.71
N LEU A 446 -24.82 -16.11 19.97
CA LEU A 446 -25.89 -15.29 20.56
C LEU A 446 -26.84 -16.07 21.49
N ASP A 447 -27.07 -17.36 21.23
CA ASP A 447 -27.94 -18.17 22.09
C ASP A 447 -27.35 -18.40 23.49
N MET A 448 -26.02 -18.36 23.61
CA MET A 448 -25.28 -18.56 24.86
C MET A 448 -25.00 -17.26 25.61
N LEU A 449 -25.24 -16.11 24.97
CA LEU A 449 -24.92 -14.78 25.52
C LEU A 449 -26.20 -14.01 25.82
N ASP A 450 -26.16 -13.18 26.86
CA ASP A 450 -27.22 -12.22 27.17
C ASP A 450 -26.76 -10.79 26.82
N VAL A 451 -25.45 -10.54 26.95
CA VAL A 451 -24.79 -9.29 26.56
C VAL A 451 -23.58 -9.59 25.68
N VAL A 452 -23.52 -8.92 24.53
CA VAL A 452 -22.36 -8.89 23.63
C VAL A 452 -21.61 -7.59 23.91
N ILE A 453 -20.32 -7.71 24.17
CA ILE A 453 -19.42 -6.58 24.32
C ILE A 453 -18.48 -6.57 23.12
N LEU A 454 -18.56 -5.51 22.31
CA LEU A 454 -17.71 -5.31 21.14
C LEU A 454 -16.72 -4.18 21.42
N ALA A 455 -15.42 -4.49 21.41
CA ALA A 455 -14.38 -3.47 21.45
C ALA A 455 -13.87 -3.18 20.04
N SER A 456 -14.57 -2.27 19.35
CA SER A 456 -14.21 -1.73 18.03
C SER A 456 -14.97 -0.41 17.79
N GLY A 457 -14.34 0.52 17.08
CA GLY A 457 -14.95 1.77 16.63
C GLY A 457 -15.59 1.72 15.24
N ASP A 458 -15.54 0.57 14.56
CA ASP A 458 -15.90 0.46 13.14
C ASP A 458 -17.41 0.53 12.89
N GLY A 459 -17.81 1.43 11.99
CA GLY A 459 -19.21 1.60 11.59
C GLY A 459 -19.78 0.41 10.83
N ASP A 460 -18.94 -0.44 10.24
CA ASP A 460 -19.39 -1.61 9.48
C ASP A 460 -20.08 -2.68 10.36
N PHE A 461 -19.98 -2.55 11.69
CA PHE A 461 -20.73 -3.38 12.65
C PHE A 461 -22.18 -2.92 12.90
N CYS A 462 -22.64 -1.81 12.32
CA CYS A 462 -24.04 -1.34 12.49
C CYS A 462 -25.11 -2.41 12.13
N PRO A 463 -25.00 -3.17 11.03
CA PRO A 463 -25.93 -4.27 10.74
C PRO A 463 -25.88 -5.40 11.78
N LEU A 464 -24.71 -5.65 12.38
CA LEU A 464 -24.57 -6.63 13.45
C LEU A 464 -25.30 -6.18 14.72
N VAL A 465 -25.18 -4.90 15.08
CA VAL A 465 -25.92 -4.30 16.21
C VAL A 465 -27.43 -4.52 16.04
N GLU A 466 -27.96 -4.22 14.85
CA GLU A 466 -29.38 -4.41 14.55
C GLU A 466 -29.82 -5.86 14.74
N LEU A 467 -29.05 -6.81 14.21
CA LEU A 467 -29.34 -8.24 14.32
C LEU A 467 -29.35 -8.72 15.78
N ILE A 468 -28.41 -8.26 16.60
CA ILE A 468 -28.30 -8.62 18.02
C ILE A 468 -29.53 -8.11 18.79
N GLN A 469 -29.92 -6.86 18.54
CA GLN A 469 -31.11 -6.26 19.13
C GLN A 469 -32.40 -6.97 18.69
N GLN A 470 -32.52 -7.34 17.41
CA GLN A 470 -33.64 -8.14 16.89
C GLN A 470 -33.75 -9.52 17.58
N LYS A 471 -32.64 -10.06 18.09
CA LYS A 471 -32.60 -11.31 18.88
C LYS A 471 -32.85 -11.09 20.37
N ASN A 472 -33.28 -9.89 20.79
CA ASN A 472 -33.48 -9.49 22.18
C ASN A 472 -32.22 -9.69 23.05
N LYS A 473 -31.04 -9.47 22.46
CA LYS A 473 -29.76 -9.48 23.16
C LYS A 473 -29.25 -8.06 23.27
N ARG A 474 -28.47 -7.78 24.32
CA ARG A 474 -27.88 -6.46 24.52
C ARG A 474 -26.51 -6.37 23.86
N ILE A 475 -26.20 -5.25 23.24
CA ILE A 475 -24.87 -4.93 22.72
C ILE A 475 -24.31 -3.67 23.35
N GLU A 476 -23.11 -3.82 23.91
CA GLU A 476 -22.32 -2.74 24.48
C GLU A 476 -21.05 -2.56 23.66
N VAL A 477 -20.71 -1.33 23.28
CA VAL A 477 -19.50 -1.03 22.52
C VAL A 477 -18.51 -0.27 23.39
N ILE A 478 -17.24 -0.69 23.37
CA ILE A 478 -16.14 0.04 24.00
C ILE A 478 -15.15 0.46 22.91
N ALA A 479 -15.00 1.77 22.71
CA ALA A 479 -14.06 2.27 21.72
C ALA A 479 -13.63 3.69 22.07
N PHE A 480 -12.61 4.18 21.36
CA PHE A 480 -12.20 5.56 21.49
C PHE A 480 -13.22 6.46 20.79
N GLU A 481 -13.84 7.37 21.55
CA GLU A 481 -14.93 8.23 21.05
C GLU A 481 -14.57 8.98 19.76
N HIS A 482 -13.32 9.45 19.66
CA HIS A 482 -12.83 10.18 18.49
C HIS A 482 -12.61 9.32 17.24
N ASN A 483 -12.49 8.00 17.39
CA ASN A 483 -12.23 7.05 16.31
C ASN A 483 -13.38 6.03 16.18
N THR A 484 -14.59 6.42 16.58
CA THR A 484 -15.79 5.58 16.49
C THR A 484 -16.82 6.23 15.59
N ALA A 485 -17.39 5.47 14.65
CA ALA A 485 -18.46 5.95 13.78
C ALA A 485 -19.68 6.44 14.58
N MET A 486 -20.19 7.63 14.26
CA MET A 486 -21.33 8.22 14.97
C MET A 486 -22.59 7.36 14.90
N ASP A 487 -22.82 6.67 13.78
CA ASP A 487 -23.97 5.80 13.60
C ASP A 487 -23.90 4.60 14.56
N LEU A 488 -22.71 4.00 14.72
CA LEU A 488 -22.49 2.92 15.67
C LEU A 488 -22.75 3.38 17.11
N GLN A 489 -22.22 4.53 17.51
CA GLN A 489 -22.42 5.08 18.86
C GLN A 489 -23.91 5.29 19.19
N ARG A 490 -24.71 5.68 18.19
CA ARG A 490 -26.15 5.95 18.36
C ARG A 490 -27.00 4.69 18.36
N GLN A 491 -26.54 3.63 17.70
CA GLN A 491 -27.32 2.41 17.51
C GLN A 491 -27.18 1.41 18.65
N VAL A 492 -26.02 1.38 19.32
CA VAL A 492 -25.72 0.42 20.40
C VAL A 492 -26.53 0.71 21.66
N ASP A 493 -26.80 -0.31 22.48
CA ASP A 493 -27.57 -0.12 23.73
C ASP A 493 -26.78 0.67 24.77
N LYS A 494 -25.44 0.52 24.75
CA LYS A 494 -24.55 1.31 25.59
C LYS A 494 -23.18 1.47 24.96
N PHE A 495 -22.72 2.71 24.90
CA PHE A 495 -21.36 3.05 24.48
C PHE A 495 -20.52 3.42 25.70
N TYR A 496 -19.32 2.84 25.79
CA TYR A 496 -18.32 3.15 26.82
C TYR A 496 -17.08 3.74 26.15
N PRO A 497 -16.83 5.06 26.30
CA PRO A 497 -15.64 5.68 25.75
C PRO A 497 -14.39 5.17 26.48
N VAL A 498 -13.36 4.79 25.73
CA VAL A 498 -12.05 4.48 26.31
C VAL A 498 -11.42 5.76 26.88
N SER A 499 -11.17 5.76 28.18
CA SER A 499 -10.53 6.85 28.91
C SER A 499 -9.06 6.54 29.22
N SER A 500 -8.34 7.51 29.79
CA SER A 500 -6.93 7.38 30.17
C SER A 500 -6.64 6.25 31.17
N GLU A 501 -7.65 5.78 31.91
CA GLU A 501 -7.50 4.71 32.92
C GLU A 501 -7.23 3.34 32.29
N LEU A 502 -7.67 3.16 31.04
CA LEU A 502 -7.48 1.97 30.22
C LEU A 502 -6.18 2.03 29.39
N LEU A 503 -5.37 3.07 29.54
CA LEU A 503 -4.13 3.26 28.78
C LEU A 503 -2.89 2.98 29.64
N ILE A 504 -1.87 2.40 29.01
CA ILE A 504 -0.55 2.07 29.59
C ILE A 504 0.61 2.50 28.70
#